data_AF-A0A925R220-F1
#
_entry.id   AF-A0A925R220-F1
#
_cell.length_a   1.000
_cell.length_b   1.000
_cell.length_c   1.000
_cell.angle_alpha   90.00
_cell.angle_beta   90.00
_cell.angle_gamma   90.00
#
_symmetry.space_group_name_H-M   'P 1'
#
loop_
_entity.id
_entity.type
_entity.pdbx_description
1 polymer ?
#
loop_
_entity_poly.entity_id
_entity_poly.type
_entity_poly.pdbx_seq_one_letter_code
_entity_poly.pdbx_strand_id
1 'polypeptide(L)' 'MSKNAYIHSKVVYREGDGPNIIIPKGPCEIEETAQDVTISWADGDTHGATAIPISDFKRYVASKAIEILEPKPA' A
#
# COMPACT_ATOMS: atom_id res chain seq x y z
N MET A 1 -8.90 10.92 -0.81
CA MET A 1 -8.95 10.67 -2.27
C MET A 1 -8.19 9.38 -2.49
N SER A 2 -8.88 8.35 -2.95
CA SER A 2 -8.25 7.06 -3.18
C SER A 2 -7.68 6.96 -4.60
N LYS A 3 -6.59 6.20 -4.75
CA LYS A 3 -5.92 5.93 -6.02
C LYS A 3 -5.73 4.43 -6.17
N ASN A 4 -5.79 3.94 -7.40
CA ASN A 4 -5.44 2.55 -7.70
C ASN A 4 -3.91 2.41 -7.68
N ALA A 5 -3.44 1.27 -7.17
CA ALA A 5 -2.03 0.94 -7.11
C ALA A 5 -1.84 -0.57 -7.30
N TYR A 6 -0.58 -0.99 -7.45
CA TYR A 6 -0.19 -2.39 -7.55
C TYR A 6 1.03 -2.69 -6.69
N ILE A 7 0.97 -3.79 -5.93
CA ILE A 7 2.06 -4.28 -5.10
C ILE A 7 2.87 -5.33 -5.89
N HIS A 8 4.09 -4.96 -6.28
CA HIS A 8 5.00 -5.79 -7.07
C HIS A 8 5.90 -6.69 -6.22
N SER A 9 6.31 -6.17 -5.06
CA SER A 9 7.28 -6.82 -4.19
C SER A 9 6.90 -6.73 -2.71
N LYS A 10 7.81 -7.13 -1.83
CA LYS A 10 7.53 -7.31 -0.41
C LYS A 10 7.27 -5.96 0.27
N VAL A 11 5.99 -5.65 0.49
CA VAL A 11 5.54 -4.58 1.36
C VAL A 11 5.21 -5.19 2.71
N VAL A 12 5.78 -4.62 3.77
CA VAL A 12 5.48 -5.05 5.14
C VAL A 12 4.97 -3.89 5.99
N TYR A 13 4.10 -4.23 6.93
CA TYR A 13 3.61 -3.32 7.95
C TYR A 13 3.75 -3.94 9.34
N ARG A 14 3.61 -3.13 10.38
CA ARG A 14 3.59 -3.60 11.78
C ARG A 14 2.33 -3.12 12.47
N GLU A 15 1.73 -3.99 13.26
CA GLU A 15 0.66 -3.63 14.18
C GLU A 15 1.28 -3.46 15.58
N GLY A 16 1.41 -2.21 16.05
CA GLY A 16 2.07 -1.90 17.32
C GLY A 16 3.52 -2.41 17.37
N ASP A 17 3.85 -3.17 18.42
CA ASP A 17 5.15 -3.85 18.60
C ASP A 17 5.19 -5.26 18.01
N GLY A 18 4.16 -5.65 17.25
CA GLY A 18 4.03 -6.96 16.62
C GLY A 18 5.06 -7.23 15.52
N PRO A 19 5.13 -8.48 15.04
CA PRO A 19 6.00 -8.85 13.92
C PRO A 19 5.62 -8.11 12.63
N ASN A 20 6.57 -8.05 11.68
CA ASN A 20 6.28 -7.56 10.34
C ASN A 20 5.27 -8.48 9.64
N ILE A 21 4.12 -7.93 9.25
CA ILE A 21 3.09 -8.60 8.45
C ILE A 21 3.30 -8.21 6.98
N ILE A 22 3.15 -9.18 6.07
CA ILE A 22 3.34 -8.99 4.63
C ILE A 22 2.01 -8.65 3.99
N ILE A 23 1.97 -7.59 3.18
CA ILE A 23 0.84 -7.31 2.29
C ILE A 23 1.03 -8.17 1.01
N PRO A 24 0.00 -8.91 0.57
CA PRO A 24 0.10 -9.74 -0.63
C PRO A 24 0.34 -8.88 -1.88
N LYS A 25 0.98 -9.48 -2.88
CA LYS A 25 1.16 -8.87 -4.18
C LYS A 25 -0.18 -8.81 -4.91
N GLY A 26 -0.40 -7.75 -5.68
CA GLY A 26 -1.64 -7.62 -6.45
C GLY A 26 -2.16 -6.19 -6.50
N PRO A 27 -3.35 -6.02 -7.09
CA PRO A 27 -4.03 -4.73 -7.12
C PRO A 27 -4.40 -4.30 -5.71
N CYS A 28 -4.18 -3.03 -5.41
CA CYS A 28 -4.59 -2.41 -4.17
C CYS A 28 -5.14 -1.00 -4.43
N GLU A 29 -5.85 -0.48 -3.44
CA GLU A 29 -6.29 0.90 -3.39
C GLU A 29 -5.52 1.60 -2.27
N ILE A 30 -5.07 2.82 -2.53
CA ILE A 30 -4.37 3.64 -1.55
C ILE A 30 -5.15 4.91 -1.27
N GLU A 31 -5.24 5.28 0.00
CA GLU A 31 -5.74 6.58 0.43
C GLU A 31 -4.66 7.31 1.21
N GLU A 32 -4.18 8.41 0.65
CA GLU A 32 -3.11 9.22 1.24
C GLU A 32 -3.68 10.35 2.09
N THR A 33 -3.16 10.51 3.31
CA THR A 33 -3.35 11.67 4.17
C THR A 33 -2.02 12.43 4.34
N ALA A 34 -2.02 13.50 5.14
CA ALA A 34 -0.78 14.22 5.44
C ALA A 34 0.21 13.42 6.31
N GLN A 35 -0.27 12.40 7.02
CA GLN A 35 0.50 11.67 8.03
C GLN A 35 0.77 10.22 7.63
N ASP A 36 -0.21 9.58 7.00
CA ASP A 36 -0.21 8.16 6.69
C ASP A 36 -0.83 7.87 5.32
N VAL A 37 -0.67 6.62 4.90
CA VAL A 37 -1.32 6.06 3.72
C VAL A 37 -2.00 4.76 4.11
N THR A 38 -3.31 4.72 3.90
CA THR A 38 -4.09 3.49 4.04
C THR A 38 -3.96 2.68 2.75
N ILE A 39 -3.55 1.42 2.86
CA ILE A 39 -3.47 0.46 1.76
C ILE A 39 -4.56 -0.58 1.98
N SER A 40 -5.45 -0.71 1.01
CA SER A 40 -6.53 -1.70 1.00
C SER A 40 -6.33 -2.67 -0.15
N TRP A 41 -6.47 -3.97 0.10
CA TRP A 41 -6.31 -5.01 -0.92
C TRP A 41 -7.35 -6.11 -0.75
N ALA A 42 -7.50 -6.92 -1.80
CA ALA A 42 -8.32 -8.12 -1.78
C ALA A 42 -7.44 -9.34 -2.11
N ASP A 43 -7.62 -10.43 -1.37
CA ASP A 43 -7.00 -11.73 -1.61
C ASP A 43 -8.08 -12.81 -1.51
N GLY A 44 -8.58 -13.26 -2.68
CA GLY A 44 -9.78 -14.11 -2.76
C GLY A 44 -10.99 -13.44 -2.11
N ASP A 45 -11.59 -14.11 -1.12
CA ASP A 45 -12.72 -13.59 -0.34
C ASP A 45 -12.31 -12.71 0.85
N THR A 46 -11.00 -12.50 1.06
CA THR A 46 -10.49 -11.71 2.19
C THR A 46 -10.15 -10.29 1.74
N HIS A 47 -10.70 -9.30 2.45
CA HIS A 47 -10.29 -7.91 2.32
C HIS A 47 -9.38 -7.51 3.48
N GLY A 48 -8.21 -6.98 3.16
CA GLY A 48 -7.26 -6.45 4.13
C GLY A 48 -7.11 -4.94 3.96
N ALA A 49 -6.87 -4.24 5.07
CA ALA A 49 -6.53 -2.83 5.04
C ALA A 49 -5.54 -2.52 6.17
N THR A 50 -4.57 -1.65 5.89
CA THR A 50 -3.61 -1.19 6.91
C THR A 50 -3.14 0.22 6.62
N ALA A 51 -2.91 1.00 7.68
CA ALA A 51 -2.29 2.33 7.58
C ALA A 51 -0.80 2.23 7.84
N ILE A 52 0.01 2.77 6.93
CA ILE A 52 1.47 2.90 7.11
C ILE A 52 1.88 4.37 7.11
N PRO A 53 2.99 4.74 7.78
CA PRO A 53 3.51 6.10 7.71
C PRO A 53 3.78 6.55 6.27
N ILE A 54 3.50 7.82 5.96
CA ILE A 54 3.73 8.36 4.61
C ILE A 54 5.19 8.25 4.16
N SER A 55 6.15 8.27 5.10
CA SER A 55 7.57 8.04 4.83
C SER A 55 7.85 6.64 4.29
N ASP A 56 7.19 5.63 4.86
CA ASP A 56 7.36 4.23 4.48
C ASP A 56 6.71 3.98 3.13
N PHE A 57 5.51 4.52 2.92
CA PHE A 57 4.84 4.47 1.62
C PHE A 57 5.72 5.05 0.51
N LYS A 58 6.26 6.26 0.71
CA LYS A 58 7.17 6.90 -0.27
C LYS A 58 8.41 6.06 -0.55
N ARG A 59 8.97 5.41 0.48
CA ARG A 59 10.09 4.47 0.32
C ARG A 59 9.70 3.27 -0.55
N TYR A 60 8.52 2.70 -0.34
CA TYR A 60 8.03 1.59 -1.15
C TYR A 60 7.83 1.99 -2.60
N VAL A 61 7.25 3.17 -2.86
CA VAL A 61 7.11 3.71 -4.23
C VAL A 61 8.48 3.93 -4.88
N ALA A 62 9.41 4.58 -4.18
CA ALA A 62 10.77 4.82 -4.69
C ALA A 62 11.53 3.52 -5.00
N SER A 63 11.32 2.47 -4.21
CA SER A 63 11.90 1.14 -4.42
C SER A 63 11.16 0.29 -5.46
N LYS A 64 10.09 0.82 -6.07
CA LYS A 64 9.19 0.10 -7.01
C LYS A 64 8.50 -1.12 -6.39
N ALA A 65 8.36 -1.14 -5.06
CA ALA A 65 7.57 -2.16 -4.37
C ALA A 65 6.06 -1.91 -4.53
N ILE A 66 5.67 -0.63 -4.56
CA ILE A 66 4.32 -0.18 -4.87
C ILE A 66 4.40 0.71 -6.12
N GLU A 67 3.51 0.47 -7.08
CA GLU A 67 3.33 1.33 -8.24
C GLU A 67 1.95 2.00 -8.15
N ILE A 68 1.92 3.33 -8.17
CA ILE A 68 0.66 4.08 -8.24
C ILE A 68 0.20 4.07 -9.70
N LEU A 69 -0.98 3.52 -9.94
CA LEU A 69 -1.61 3.49 -11.25
C LEU A 69 -2.37 4.81 -11.43
N GLU A 70 -1.64 5.92 -11.60
CA GLU A 70 -2.27 7.18 -11.95
C GLU A 70 -3.02 7.04 -13.29
N PRO A 71 -4.20 7.66 -13.46
CA PRO A 71 -4.72 7.86 -14.80
C PRO A 71 -3.70 8.73 -15.54
N LYS A 72 -3.09 8.16 -16.58
CA LYS A 72 -2.13 8.84 -17.46
C LYS A 72 -2.68 10.24 -17.81
N PRO A 73 -1.95 11.33 -17.52
CA PRO A 73 -2.37 12.65 -17.99
C PRO A 73 -2.46 12.60 -19.51
N ALA A 74 -3.62 12.98 -20.04
CA ALA A 74 -3.91 13.02 -21.48
C ALA A 74 -3.02 14.03 -22.21
#